data_AF-A0A662HJ62-F1
#
_entry.id   AF-A0A662HJ62-F1
#
_cell.length_a   1.000
_cell.length_b   1.000
_cell.length_c   1.000
_cell.angle_alpha   90.00
_cell.angle_beta   90.00
_cell.angle_gamma   90.00
#
_symmetry.space_group_name_H-M   'P 1'
#
loop_
_entity.id
_entity.type
_entity.pdbx_description
1 polymer ?
#
loop_
_entity_poly.entity_id
_entity_poly.type
_entity_poly.pdbx_seq_one_letter_code
_entity_poly.pdbx_strand_id
1 'polypeptide(L)'
;WKKELYKCPSTNFRSNYLDVKYTFNVSKILSYIDIIRKETGISTNEYVLTIKPRINVKYYVDNYENQETLTPYFSIIFDIQAGKLRFKESNSTYVSDKVETIVKTNYVKIFGSMIEVIKLKILLYFTLVLVTTSFILNWVLVIRKRERKDIISMINAKYKDLIIEAKDLRINVKNVVDVRNIEDLVKIASNLGKPILHIVLKEKKHVYHVVDEDILYRLIV
;
A
#
# COMPACT_ATOMS: atom_id res chain seq x y z
N TRP A 1 -28.80 -5.83 -45.83
CA TRP A 1 -29.65 -6.86 -45.19
C TRP A 1 -28.80 -7.75 -44.27
N LYS A 2 -29.30 -8.17 -43.10
CA LYS A 2 -28.59 -9.05 -42.14
C LYS A 2 -29.55 -10.13 -41.65
N LYS A 3 -29.11 -11.39 -41.64
CA LYS A 3 -29.87 -12.52 -41.11
C LYS A 3 -28.98 -13.45 -40.31
N GLU A 4 -29.50 -13.94 -39.19
CA GLU A 4 -28.87 -15.00 -38.42
C GLU A 4 -29.18 -16.34 -39.10
N LEU A 5 -28.15 -17.01 -39.60
CA LEU A 5 -28.30 -18.26 -40.35
C LEU A 5 -28.27 -19.49 -39.43
N TYR A 6 -27.55 -19.40 -38.32
CA TYR A 6 -27.31 -20.54 -37.43
C TYR A 6 -26.89 -20.07 -36.03
N LYS A 7 -27.33 -20.79 -35.00
CA LYS A 7 -26.90 -20.62 -33.61
C LYS A 7 -26.21 -21.90 -33.14
N CYS A 8 -24.96 -21.78 -32.75
CA CYS A 8 -24.15 -22.93 -32.34
C CYS A 8 -24.44 -23.29 -30.88
N PRO A 9 -24.52 -24.59 -30.55
CA PRO A 9 -24.68 -25.01 -29.16
C PRO A 9 -23.43 -24.68 -28.34
N SER A 10 -23.64 -24.36 -27.07
CA SER A 10 -22.55 -24.16 -26.11
C SER A 10 -21.78 -25.48 -25.97
N THR A 11 -20.46 -25.45 -26.21
CA THR A 11 -19.61 -26.64 -26.20
C THR A 11 -18.43 -26.41 -25.25
N ASN A 12 -18.25 -27.33 -24.30
CA ASN A 12 -17.07 -27.34 -23.43
C ASN A 12 -15.96 -28.16 -24.09
N PHE A 13 -14.74 -27.64 -24.12
CA PHE A 13 -13.56 -28.34 -24.63
C PHE A 13 -12.39 -28.17 -23.65
N ARG A 14 -11.44 -29.10 -23.65
CA ARG A 14 -10.27 -29.12 -22.74
C ARG A 14 -8.93 -28.99 -23.48
N SER A 15 -8.97 -28.72 -24.78
CA SER A 15 -7.81 -28.56 -25.66
C SER A 15 -7.48 -27.09 -25.90
N ASN A 16 -6.33 -26.82 -26.50
CA ASN A 16 -5.93 -25.49 -26.99
C ASN A 16 -6.53 -25.12 -28.35
N TYR A 17 -7.28 -26.02 -28.99
CA TYR A 17 -7.98 -25.76 -30.25
C TYR A 17 -9.36 -26.43 -30.26
N LEU A 18 -10.29 -25.84 -31.03
CA LEU A 18 -11.61 -26.38 -31.32
C LEU A 18 -11.86 -26.22 -32.83
N ASP A 19 -12.11 -27.32 -33.53
CA ASP A 19 -12.51 -27.29 -34.94
C ASP A 19 -14.03 -27.37 -35.03
N VAL A 20 -14.65 -26.39 -35.69
CA VAL A 20 -16.09 -26.39 -35.94
C VAL A 20 -16.36 -26.12 -37.41
N LYS A 21 -17.04 -27.07 -38.04
CA LYS A 21 -17.36 -27.02 -39.47
C LYS A 21 -18.82 -26.62 -39.68
N TYR A 22 -19.03 -25.71 -40.62
CA TYR A 22 -20.36 -25.29 -41.04
C TYR A 22 -20.52 -25.44 -42.53
N THR A 23 -21.68 -25.93 -42.93
CA THR A 23 -22.10 -26.04 -44.32
C THR A 23 -23.33 -25.19 -44.52
N PHE A 24 -23.35 -24.37 -45.56
CA PHE A 24 -24.53 -23.60 -45.95
C PHE A 24 -24.99 -24.02 -47.34
N ASN A 25 -26.30 -23.99 -47.55
CA ASN A 25 -26.89 -24.32 -48.84
C ASN A 25 -26.83 -23.10 -49.77
N VAL A 26 -26.02 -23.21 -50.82
CA VAL A 26 -25.84 -22.16 -51.84
C VAL A 26 -27.14 -21.84 -52.57
N SER A 27 -27.92 -22.85 -52.97
CA SER A 27 -29.21 -22.64 -53.65
C SER A 27 -30.18 -21.81 -52.82
N LYS A 28 -30.19 -22.01 -51.50
CA LYS A 28 -31.00 -21.21 -50.58
C LYS A 28 -30.54 -19.74 -50.54
N ILE A 29 -29.24 -19.49 -50.56
CA ILE A 29 -28.68 -18.13 -50.62
C ILE A 29 -29.06 -17.46 -51.94
N LEU A 30 -28.94 -18.17 -53.06
CA LEU A 30 -29.35 -17.67 -54.37
C LEU A 30 -30.86 -17.32 -54.38
N SER A 31 -31.70 -18.15 -53.76
CA SER A 31 -33.13 -17.84 -53.63
C SER A 31 -33.40 -16.54 -52.86
N TYR A 32 -32.60 -16.22 -51.83
CA TYR A 32 -32.70 -14.94 -51.13
C TYR A 32 -32.25 -13.77 -51.99
N ILE A 33 -31.21 -13.95 -52.81
CA ILE A 33 -30.79 -12.93 -53.76
C ILE A 33 -31.92 -12.66 -54.76
N ASP A 34 -32.57 -13.70 -55.30
CA ASP A 34 -33.68 -13.54 -56.23
C ASP A 34 -34.90 -12.84 -55.62
N ILE A 35 -35.22 -13.13 -54.35
CA ILE A 35 -36.28 -12.43 -53.61
C ILE A 35 -35.92 -10.93 -53.49
N ILE A 36 -34.70 -10.62 -53.06
CA ILE A 36 -34.25 -9.22 -52.93
C ILE A 36 -34.29 -8.50 -54.29
N ARG A 37 -33.88 -9.15 -55.38
CA ARG A 37 -33.95 -8.59 -56.74
C ARG A 37 -35.37 -8.25 -57.15
N LYS A 38 -36.31 -9.18 -56.90
CA LYS A 38 -37.73 -8.98 -57.22
C LYS A 38 -38.36 -7.87 -56.39
N GLU A 39 -38.02 -7.78 -55.10
CA GLU A 39 -38.60 -6.78 -54.19
C GLU A 39 -38.02 -5.38 -54.40
N THR A 40 -36.73 -5.27 -54.71
CA THR A 40 -36.05 -3.97 -54.82
C THR A 40 -35.96 -3.44 -56.25
N GLY A 41 -36.17 -4.29 -57.26
CA GLY A 41 -35.93 -3.97 -58.66
C GLY A 41 -34.44 -3.81 -59.02
N ILE A 42 -33.53 -3.99 -58.06
CA ILE A 42 -32.09 -3.84 -58.24
C ILE A 42 -31.51 -5.17 -58.72
N SER A 43 -30.93 -5.17 -59.91
CA SER A 43 -30.22 -6.31 -60.49
C SER A 43 -28.75 -5.94 -60.68
N THR A 44 -27.87 -6.54 -59.88
CA THR A 44 -26.42 -6.48 -60.06
C THR A 44 -25.89 -7.83 -60.50
N ASN A 45 -24.72 -7.85 -61.14
CA ASN A 45 -24.09 -9.12 -61.55
C ASN A 45 -23.34 -9.79 -60.39
N GLU A 46 -22.91 -8.99 -59.41
CA GLU A 46 -22.17 -9.44 -58.25
C GLU A 46 -22.92 -9.19 -56.95
N TYR A 47 -22.93 -10.19 -56.07
CA TYR A 47 -23.44 -10.10 -54.71
C TYR A 47 -22.38 -10.57 -53.72
N VAL A 48 -22.18 -9.80 -52.64
CA VAL A 48 -21.21 -10.15 -51.59
C VAL A 48 -21.95 -10.70 -50.38
N LEU A 49 -21.68 -11.96 -50.06
CA LEU A 49 -22.09 -12.59 -48.80
C LEU A 49 -20.95 -12.47 -47.80
N THR A 50 -21.15 -11.68 -46.74
CA THR A 50 -20.21 -11.62 -45.61
C THR A 50 -20.75 -12.44 -44.43
N ILE A 51 -20.03 -13.51 -44.11
CA ILE A 51 -20.29 -14.36 -42.95
C ILE A 51 -19.50 -13.79 -41.76
N LYS A 52 -20.20 -13.43 -40.68
CA LYS A 52 -19.61 -12.87 -39.45
C LYS A 52 -19.98 -13.75 -38.25
N PRO A 53 -19.22 -14.82 -37.96
CA PRO A 53 -19.41 -15.58 -36.73
C PRO A 53 -19.18 -14.69 -35.51
N ARG A 54 -20.00 -14.87 -34.47
CA ARG A 54 -19.81 -14.26 -33.15
C ARG A 54 -19.52 -15.38 -32.17
N ILE A 55 -18.26 -15.50 -31.78
CA ILE A 55 -17.76 -16.58 -30.93
C ILE A 55 -17.52 -15.98 -29.55
N ASN A 56 -18.27 -16.44 -28.54
CA ASN A 56 -18.02 -16.06 -27.15
C ASN A 56 -17.23 -17.21 -26.51
N VAL A 57 -16.01 -16.92 -26.06
CA VAL A 57 -15.13 -17.90 -25.43
C VAL A 57 -15.02 -17.55 -23.95
N LYS A 58 -15.21 -18.57 -23.10
CA LYS A 58 -14.86 -18.52 -21.69
C LYS A 58 -13.70 -19.47 -21.45
N TYR A 59 -12.63 -18.99 -20.83
CA TYR A 59 -11.43 -19.79 -20.60
C TYR A 59 -10.82 -19.49 -19.24
N TYR A 60 -10.02 -20.43 -18.72
CA TYR A 60 -9.33 -20.30 -17.44
C TYR A 60 -7.83 -20.22 -17.65
N VAL A 61 -7.18 -19.23 -17.03
CA VAL A 61 -5.71 -19.11 -16.96
C VAL A 61 -5.33 -19.00 -15.48
N ASP A 62 -4.51 -19.92 -14.97
CA ASP A 62 -4.03 -19.92 -13.58
C ASP A 62 -5.14 -19.64 -12.53
N ASN A 63 -6.32 -20.27 -12.70
CA ASN A 63 -7.56 -20.12 -11.90
C ASN A 63 -8.37 -18.83 -12.06
N TYR A 64 -8.04 -17.96 -13.00
CA TYR A 64 -8.86 -16.79 -13.34
C TYR A 64 -9.78 -17.11 -14.52
N GLU A 65 -11.09 -16.85 -14.36
CA GLU A 65 -12.06 -16.93 -15.45
C GLU A 65 -11.94 -15.68 -16.32
N ASN A 66 -11.65 -15.89 -17.59
CA ASN A 66 -11.62 -14.86 -18.62
C ASN A 66 -12.73 -15.09 -19.64
N GLN A 67 -13.20 -14.00 -20.24
CA GLN A 67 -14.20 -14.04 -21.31
C GLN A 67 -13.77 -13.13 -22.46
N GLU A 68 -13.90 -13.64 -23.68
CA GLU A 68 -13.58 -12.92 -24.91
C GLU A 68 -14.67 -13.13 -25.96
N THR A 69 -14.85 -12.14 -26.84
CA THR A 69 -15.76 -12.23 -27.99
C THR A 69 -14.97 -12.03 -29.27
N LEU A 70 -14.90 -13.07 -30.08
CA LEU A 70 -14.23 -13.05 -31.38
C LEU A 70 -15.28 -12.86 -32.48
N THR A 71 -15.01 -11.92 -33.39
CA THR A 71 -15.89 -11.66 -34.54
C THR A 71 -15.11 -11.66 -35.86
N PRO A 72 -14.53 -12.80 -36.28
CA PRO A 72 -13.90 -12.88 -37.59
C PRO A 72 -14.95 -12.73 -38.70
N TYR A 73 -14.50 -12.48 -39.92
CA TYR A 73 -15.38 -12.41 -41.08
C TYR A 73 -14.78 -13.11 -42.29
N PHE A 74 -15.67 -13.61 -43.13
CA PHE A 74 -15.35 -14.27 -44.38
C PHE A 74 -16.31 -13.76 -45.46
N SER A 75 -15.81 -13.42 -46.63
CA SER A 75 -16.64 -12.89 -47.71
C SER A 75 -16.59 -13.76 -48.96
N ILE A 76 -17.76 -14.02 -49.53
CA ILE A 76 -17.93 -14.76 -50.79
C ILE A 76 -18.61 -13.85 -51.80
N ILE A 77 -18.07 -13.77 -53.00
CA ILE A 77 -18.67 -13.05 -54.11
C ILE A 77 -19.37 -14.07 -55.02
N PHE A 78 -20.67 -13.84 -55.21
CA PHE A 78 -21.51 -14.55 -56.16
C PHE A 78 -21.55 -13.74 -57.46
N ASP A 79 -20.87 -14.23 -58.50
CA ASP A 79 -20.95 -13.68 -59.85
C ASP A 79 -22.04 -14.45 -60.60
N ILE A 80 -23.23 -13.86 -60.68
CA ILE A 80 -24.41 -14.48 -61.28
C ILE A 80 -24.25 -14.56 -62.79
N GLN A 81 -23.57 -13.60 -63.42
CA GLN A 81 -23.39 -13.57 -64.86
C GLN A 81 -22.42 -14.66 -65.33
N ALA A 82 -21.30 -14.83 -64.63
CA ALA A 82 -20.30 -15.83 -64.96
C ALA A 82 -20.62 -17.23 -64.39
N GLY A 83 -21.60 -17.33 -63.48
CA GLY A 83 -21.92 -18.57 -62.76
C GLY A 83 -20.78 -19.01 -61.84
N LYS A 84 -20.02 -18.06 -61.28
CA LYS A 84 -18.79 -18.33 -60.51
C LYS A 84 -18.92 -17.85 -59.07
N LEU A 85 -18.27 -18.59 -58.17
CA LEU A 85 -18.06 -18.19 -56.79
C LEU A 85 -16.59 -17.79 -56.62
N ARG A 86 -16.37 -16.61 -56.06
CA ARG A 86 -15.02 -16.15 -55.69
C ARG A 86 -14.95 -15.93 -54.19
N PHE A 87 -13.90 -16.44 -53.57
CA PHE A 87 -13.63 -16.17 -52.17
C PHE A 87 -12.85 -14.87 -52.06
N LYS A 88 -13.35 -13.92 -51.27
CA LYS A 88 -12.68 -12.66 -50.95
C LYS A 88 -12.02 -12.77 -49.58
N GLU A 89 -11.13 -11.82 -49.32
CA GLU A 89 -10.53 -11.43 -48.04
C GLU A 89 -11.26 -12.01 -46.80
N SER A 90 -10.48 -12.76 -46.03
CA SER A 90 -10.85 -13.26 -44.71
C SER A 90 -9.95 -12.60 -43.68
N ASN A 91 -10.52 -12.24 -42.53
CA ASN A 91 -9.69 -12.01 -41.35
C ASN A 91 -9.61 -13.34 -40.59
N SER A 92 -8.78 -14.24 -41.11
CA SER A 92 -8.65 -15.62 -40.64
C SER A 92 -7.89 -15.75 -39.31
N THR A 93 -7.15 -14.72 -38.90
CA THR A 93 -6.23 -14.79 -37.76
C THR A 93 -6.48 -13.63 -36.83
N TYR A 94 -7.21 -13.88 -35.74
CA TYR A 94 -7.27 -12.96 -34.61
C TYR A 94 -6.18 -13.38 -33.61
N VAL A 95 -5.03 -12.70 -33.65
CA VAL A 95 -4.00 -12.83 -32.62
C VAL A 95 -4.29 -11.77 -31.58
N SER A 96 -4.74 -12.20 -30.40
CA SER A 96 -4.93 -11.30 -29.26
C SER A 96 -3.57 -11.14 -28.58
N ASP A 97 -2.86 -10.02 -28.83
CA ASP A 97 -1.63 -9.63 -28.12
C ASP A 97 -1.94 -9.13 -26.69
N LYS A 98 -2.99 -9.68 -26.07
CA LYS A 98 -3.45 -9.24 -24.77
C LYS A 98 -2.47 -9.76 -23.72
N VAL A 99 -1.52 -8.90 -23.37
CA VAL A 99 -0.59 -9.14 -22.27
C VAL A 99 -1.39 -9.05 -20.96
N GLU A 100 -1.98 -10.18 -20.55
CA GLU A 100 -2.64 -10.27 -19.25
C GLU A 100 -1.57 -10.23 -18.15
N THR A 101 -1.57 -9.13 -17.40
CA THR A 101 -0.67 -8.97 -16.26
C THR A 101 -1.24 -9.76 -15.09
N ILE A 102 -0.87 -11.03 -14.99
CA ILE A 102 -1.23 -11.88 -13.85
C ILE A 102 -0.39 -11.45 -12.66
N VAL A 103 -1.02 -10.79 -11.68
CA VAL A 103 -0.37 -10.45 -10.41
C VAL A 103 -0.29 -11.72 -9.57
N LYS A 104 0.84 -12.44 -9.68
CA LYS A 104 1.08 -13.64 -8.87
C LYS A 104 1.59 -13.25 -7.49
N THR A 105 0.90 -13.67 -6.44
CA THR A 105 1.37 -13.51 -5.06
C THR A 105 2.65 -14.32 -4.86
N ASN A 106 3.74 -13.63 -4.54
CA ASN A 106 5.01 -14.30 -4.23
C ASN A 106 5.00 -14.82 -2.80
N TYR A 107 5.46 -16.06 -2.63
CA TYR A 107 5.61 -16.72 -1.35
C TYR A 107 7.08 -16.99 -1.06
N VAL A 108 7.46 -16.89 0.21
CA VAL A 108 8.77 -17.31 0.71
C VAL A 108 8.54 -18.46 1.68
N LYS A 109 9.36 -19.50 1.57
CA LYS A 109 9.35 -20.61 2.51
C LYS A 109 10.22 -20.25 3.71
N ILE A 110 9.59 -20.09 4.87
CA ILE A 110 10.26 -19.79 6.13
C ILE A 110 9.79 -20.82 7.16
N PHE A 111 10.73 -21.54 7.78
CA PHE A 111 10.45 -22.61 8.75
C PHE A 111 9.42 -23.66 8.27
N GLY A 112 9.47 -24.04 6.99
CA GLY A 112 8.56 -25.03 6.43
C GLY A 112 7.19 -24.49 5.99
N SER A 113 6.81 -23.28 6.43
CA SER A 113 5.56 -22.62 6.07
C SER A 113 5.75 -21.68 4.87
N MET A 114 4.75 -21.62 3.98
CA MET A 114 4.71 -20.65 2.89
C MET A 114 4.07 -19.35 3.39
N ILE A 115 4.85 -18.27 3.42
CA ILE A 115 4.39 -16.96 3.87
C ILE A 115 4.41 -16.00 2.69
N GLU A 116 3.34 -15.23 2.52
CA GLU A 116 3.26 -14.20 1.48
C GLU A 116 4.31 -13.10 1.71
N VAL A 117 5.00 -12.69 0.64
CA VAL A 117 6.01 -11.62 0.69
C VAL A 117 5.44 -10.31 1.24
N ILE A 118 4.17 -10.01 0.97
CA ILE A 118 3.55 -8.76 1.43
C ILE A 118 3.43 -8.69 2.96
N LYS A 119 3.11 -9.82 3.60
CA LYS A 119 3.03 -9.94 5.06
C LYS A 119 4.41 -9.75 5.70
N LEU A 120 5.45 -10.30 5.07
CA LEU A 120 6.84 -10.12 5.50
C LEU A 120 7.30 -8.66 5.38
N LYS A 121 6.96 -7.97 4.29
CA LYS A 121 7.29 -6.55 4.11
C LYS A 121 6.63 -5.69 5.18
N ILE A 122 5.35 -5.92 5.48
CA ILE A 122 4.63 -5.19 6.54
C ILE A 122 5.31 -5.40 7.89
N LEU A 123 5.65 -6.65 8.22
CA LEU A 123 6.34 -6.97 9.47
C LEU A 123 7.72 -6.31 9.56
N LEU A 124 8.47 -6.27 8.44
CA LEU A 124 9.76 -5.59 8.37
C LEU A 124 9.62 -4.08 8.62
N TYR A 125 8.66 -3.41 7.97
CA TYR A 125 8.45 -1.98 8.19
C TYR A 125 8.01 -1.68 9.62
N PHE A 126 7.14 -2.51 10.19
CA PHE A 126 6.68 -2.36 11.57
C PHE A 126 7.83 -2.51 12.58
N THR A 127 8.66 -3.54 12.42
CA THR A 127 9.83 -3.76 13.27
C THR A 127 10.86 -2.63 13.12
N LEU A 128 11.07 -2.11 11.91
CA LEU A 128 11.96 -0.98 11.67
C LEU A 128 11.49 0.27 12.43
N VAL A 129 10.20 0.61 12.38
CA VAL A 129 9.63 1.76 13.11
C VAL A 129 9.79 1.60 14.62
N LEU A 130 9.58 0.40 15.15
CA LEU A 130 9.74 0.13 16.59
C LEU A 130 11.20 0.27 17.05
N VAL A 131 12.14 -0.27 16.28
CA VAL A 131 13.57 -0.21 16.61
C VAL A 131 14.08 1.23 16.54
N THR A 132 13.72 1.99 15.50
CA THR A 132 14.15 3.40 15.37
C THR A 132 13.56 4.26 16.48
N THR A 133 12.27 4.09 16.80
CA THR A 133 11.63 4.82 17.90
C THR A 133 12.28 4.53 19.25
N SER A 134 12.55 3.24 19.52
CA SER A 134 13.23 2.82 20.76
C SER A 134 14.64 3.38 20.86
N PHE A 135 15.36 3.44 19.75
CA PHE A 135 16.72 3.99 19.71
C PHE A 135 16.74 5.50 19.99
N ILE A 136 15.83 6.26 19.36
CA ILE A 136 15.70 7.72 19.57
C ILE A 136 15.34 8.02 21.03
N LEU A 137 14.36 7.30 21.60
CA LEU A 137 13.96 7.51 23.00
C LEU A 137 15.12 7.24 23.97
N ASN A 138 15.87 6.16 23.76
CA ASN A 138 17.05 5.86 24.59
C ASN A 138 18.12 6.93 24.45
N TRP A 139 18.39 7.41 23.23
CA TRP A 139 19.36 8.48 22.99
C TRP A 139 18.98 9.76 23.74
N VAL A 140 17.72 10.20 23.63
CA VAL A 140 17.21 11.40 24.32
C VAL A 140 17.34 11.26 25.84
N LEU A 141 17.02 10.09 26.39
CA LEU A 141 17.16 9.83 27.82
C LEU A 141 18.63 9.86 28.28
N VAL A 142 19.56 9.38 27.46
CA VAL A 142 21.00 9.41 27.76
C VAL A 142 21.53 10.84 27.74
N ILE A 143 21.17 11.66 26.76
CA ILE A 143 21.56 13.08 26.70
C ILE A 143 21.05 13.82 27.93
N ARG A 144 19.75 13.73 28.22
CA ARG A 144 19.15 14.42 29.39
C ARG A 144 19.80 14.02 30.71
N LYS A 145 20.19 12.75 30.85
CA LYS A 145 20.92 12.27 32.04
C LYS A 145 22.33 12.84 32.13
N ARG A 146 23.02 13.06 31.01
CA ARG A 146 24.36 13.67 30.97
C ARG A 146 24.28 15.16 31.33
N GLU A 147 23.40 15.91 30.66
CA GLU A 147 23.17 17.33 30.95
C GLU A 147 22.85 17.58 32.43
N ARG A 148 21.95 16.76 33.02
CA ARG A 148 21.64 16.89 34.46
C ARG A 148 22.86 16.63 35.34
N LYS A 149 23.67 15.62 35.02
CA LYS A 149 24.90 15.32 35.78
C LYS A 149 25.92 16.47 35.68
N ASP A 150 26.06 17.05 34.50
CA ASP A 150 26.99 18.17 34.26
C ASP A 150 26.56 19.41 35.06
N ILE A 151 25.26 19.73 35.08
CA ILE A 151 24.72 20.85 35.89
C ILE A 151 24.97 20.61 37.39
N ILE A 152 24.69 19.41 37.90
CA ILE A 152 24.93 19.08 39.31
C ILE A 152 26.42 19.18 39.65
N SER A 153 27.29 18.65 38.79
CA SER A 153 28.75 18.71 38.97
C SER A 153 29.26 20.16 38.99
N MET A 154 28.73 21.02 38.12
CA MET A 154 29.10 22.44 38.06
C MET A 154 28.70 23.18 39.35
N ILE A 155 27.49 22.94 39.86
CA ILE A 155 26.99 23.55 41.10
C ILE A 155 27.88 23.16 42.29
N ASN A 156 28.14 21.85 42.44
CA ASN A 156 28.96 21.34 43.53
C ASN A 156 30.41 21.83 43.46
N ALA A 157 30.97 22.02 42.26
CA ALA A 157 32.33 22.53 42.11
C ALA A 157 32.44 24.02 42.44
N LYS A 158 31.47 24.84 42.01
CA LYS A 158 31.52 26.31 42.14
C LYS A 158 31.12 26.82 43.53
N TYR A 159 30.19 26.14 44.19
CA TYR A 159 29.62 26.58 45.47
C TYR A 159 29.91 25.62 46.63
N LYS A 160 30.96 24.79 46.49
CA LYS A 160 31.33 23.73 47.45
C LYS A 160 31.36 24.22 48.90
N ASP A 161 31.92 25.41 49.12
CA ASP A 161 32.15 25.93 50.47
C ASP A 161 30.86 26.48 51.13
N LEU A 162 29.81 26.70 50.34
CA LEU A 162 28.50 27.17 50.80
C LEU A 162 27.46 26.05 50.91
N ILE A 163 27.78 24.85 50.41
CA ILE A 163 26.86 23.70 50.36
C ILE A 163 27.23 22.69 51.44
N ILE A 164 26.23 22.31 52.24
CA ILE A 164 26.34 21.25 53.26
C ILE A 164 25.43 20.08 52.88
N GLU A 165 26.00 18.88 52.81
CA GLU A 165 25.23 17.66 52.55
C GLU A 165 24.39 17.27 53.77
N ALA A 166 23.07 17.18 53.59
CA ALA A 166 22.12 16.78 54.62
C ALA A 166 21.41 15.47 54.24
N LYS A 167 21.19 14.59 55.23
CA LYS A 167 20.54 13.28 55.01
C LYS A 167 19.01 13.34 55.05
N ASP A 168 18.44 14.21 55.89
CA ASP A 168 17.01 14.40 56.05
C ASP A 168 16.75 15.83 56.56
N LEU A 169 15.67 16.45 56.09
CA LEU A 169 15.22 17.77 56.53
C LEU A 169 13.86 17.63 57.20
N ARG A 170 13.82 17.72 58.52
CA ARG A 170 12.56 17.76 59.27
C ARG A 170 12.33 19.19 59.74
N ILE A 171 11.84 20.02 58.84
CA ILE A 171 11.55 21.44 59.12
C ILE A 171 10.07 21.68 58.92
N ASN A 172 9.44 22.23 59.97
CA ASN A 172 8.05 22.65 59.93
C ASN A 172 7.99 24.11 59.48
N VAL A 173 7.99 24.33 58.17
CA VAL A 173 7.98 25.65 57.54
C VAL A 173 6.59 25.94 56.96
N LYS A 174 6.12 27.18 57.15
CA LYS A 174 4.79 27.61 56.67
C LYS A 174 4.81 28.07 55.22
N ASN A 175 5.92 28.64 54.74
CA ASN A 175 6.03 29.19 53.39
C ASN A 175 7.19 28.56 52.62
N VAL A 176 6.94 28.13 51.39
CA VAL A 176 7.95 27.57 50.48
C VAL A 176 8.05 28.46 49.24
N VAL A 177 9.26 28.92 48.93
CA VAL A 177 9.55 29.74 47.75
C VAL A 177 10.44 28.94 46.81
N ASP A 178 9.90 28.62 45.64
CA ASP A 178 10.65 27.93 44.59
C ASP A 178 11.50 28.93 43.79
N VAL A 179 12.82 28.76 43.88
CA VAL A 179 13.82 29.59 43.21
C VAL A 179 14.18 28.96 41.87
N ARG A 180 14.31 29.78 40.82
CA ARG A 180 14.57 29.30 39.46
C ARG A 180 16.03 28.92 39.20
N ASN A 181 16.97 29.64 39.80
CA ASN A 181 18.41 29.54 39.52
C ASN A 181 19.22 29.36 40.81
N ILE A 182 20.35 28.66 40.71
CA ILE A 182 21.27 28.44 41.84
C ILE A 182 21.92 29.75 42.29
N GLU A 183 22.21 30.67 41.37
CA GLU A 183 22.82 31.96 41.69
C GLU A 183 21.95 32.79 42.63
N ASP A 184 20.64 32.76 42.42
CA ASP A 184 19.70 33.50 43.26
C ASP A 184 19.56 32.84 44.63
N LEU A 185 19.60 31.50 44.69
CA LEU A 185 19.65 30.77 45.95
C LEU A 185 20.94 31.08 46.73
N VAL A 186 22.07 31.21 46.04
CA VAL A 186 23.37 31.57 46.63
C VAL A 186 23.37 33.00 47.14
N LYS A 187 22.77 33.96 46.42
CA LYS A 187 22.60 35.33 46.91
C LYS A 187 21.77 35.38 48.18
N ILE A 188 20.66 34.62 48.22
CA ILE A 188 19.80 34.53 49.41
C ILE A 188 20.59 33.92 50.58
N ALA A 189 21.28 32.80 50.36
CA ALA A 189 22.13 32.16 51.37
C ALA A 189 23.21 33.11 51.93
N SER A 190 23.88 33.84 51.04
CA SER A 190 24.96 34.78 51.39
C SER A 190 24.44 35.98 52.17
N ASN A 191 23.30 36.56 51.75
CA ASN A 191 22.67 37.69 52.44
C ASN A 191 22.17 37.31 53.84
N LEU A 192 21.67 36.09 54.00
CA LEU A 192 21.19 35.57 55.28
C LEU A 192 22.33 35.02 56.17
N GLY A 193 23.54 34.87 55.63
CA GLY A 193 24.67 34.25 56.34
C GLY A 193 24.43 32.77 56.69
N LYS A 194 23.58 32.07 55.92
CA LYS A 194 23.18 30.68 56.18
C LYS A 194 23.68 29.74 55.07
N PRO A 195 24.08 28.50 55.40
CA PRO A 195 24.52 27.52 54.40
C PRO A 195 23.36 27.00 53.54
N ILE A 196 23.68 26.51 52.34
CA ILE A 196 22.76 25.82 51.45
C ILE A 196 22.78 24.32 51.79
N LEU A 197 21.65 23.77 52.19
CA LEU A 197 21.51 22.35 52.50
C LEU A 197 21.19 21.59 51.21
N HIS A 198 22.02 20.60 50.87
CA HIS A 198 21.82 19.74 49.71
C HIS A 198 21.33 18.35 50.13
N ILE A 199 20.22 17.91 49.53
CA ILE A 199 19.60 16.61 49.79
C ILE A 199 19.37 15.89 48.47
N VAL A 200 19.71 14.60 48.45
CA VAL A 200 19.41 13.70 47.34
C VAL A 200 18.20 12.85 47.69
N LEU A 201 17.08 13.14 47.02
CA LEU A 201 15.86 12.34 47.17
C LEU A 201 16.02 10.97 46.49
N LYS A 202 15.20 9.99 46.88
CA LYS A 202 15.20 8.60 46.36
C LYS A 202 15.15 8.50 44.82
N GLU A 203 14.66 9.53 44.14
CA GLU A 203 14.59 9.62 42.67
C GLU A 203 15.83 10.26 42.00
N LYS A 204 16.95 10.43 42.73
CA LYS A 204 18.14 11.15 42.25
C LYS A 204 17.83 12.61 41.84
N LYS A 205 16.83 13.20 42.48
CA LYS A 205 16.55 14.64 42.39
C LYS A 205 17.41 15.34 43.43
N HIS A 206 18.18 16.33 42.99
CA HIS A 206 19.06 17.11 43.84
C HIS A 206 18.27 18.34 44.30
N VAL A 207 18.00 18.43 45.59
CA VAL A 207 17.25 19.54 46.16
C VAL A 207 18.17 20.37 47.02
N TYR A 208 18.22 21.67 46.73
CA TYR A 208 19.01 22.64 47.47
C TYR A 208 18.06 23.54 48.26
N HIS A 209 18.36 23.75 49.55
CA HIS A 209 17.50 24.46 50.49
C HIS A 209 18.27 25.54 51.25
N VAL A 210 17.62 26.69 51.46
CA VAL A 210 18.04 27.70 52.43
C VAL A 210 16.87 27.93 53.37
N VAL A 211 17.13 27.86 54.68
CA VAL A 211 16.09 27.91 55.72
C VAL A 211 16.13 29.25 56.41
N ASP A 212 15.04 29.99 56.34
CA ASP A 212 14.92 31.28 56.99
C ASP A 212 13.66 31.37 57.86
N GLU A 213 13.80 31.01 59.14
CA GLU A 213 12.72 31.00 60.14
C GLU A 213 11.46 30.26 59.63
N ASP A 214 10.50 31.00 59.08
CA ASP A 214 9.23 30.50 58.55
C ASP A 214 9.20 30.27 57.01
N ILE A 215 10.28 30.63 56.29
CA ILE A 215 10.40 30.56 54.82
C ILE A 215 11.48 29.55 54.42
N LEU A 216 11.13 28.64 53.50
CA LEU A 216 12.06 27.72 52.86
C LEU A 216 12.26 28.09 51.40
N TYR A 217 13.48 28.49 51.04
CA TYR A 217 13.87 28.69 49.64
C TYR A 217 14.37 27.36 49.09
N ARG A 218 13.80 26.91 47.97
CA ARG A 218 14.08 25.61 47.37
C ARG A 218 14.42 25.72 45.89
N LEU A 219 15.44 24.98 45.46
CA LEU A 219 15.74 24.69 44.05
C LEU A 219 15.77 23.18 43.83
N ILE A 220 15.07 22.69 42.80
CA ILE A 220 15.02 21.27 42.42
C ILE A 220 15.72 21.09 41.06
N VAL A 221 16.72 20.20 41.02
CA VAL A 221 17.52 19.85 39.83
C VAL A 221 17.44 18.36 39.50
#